data_AF-A0A6F8TAR0-F1
#
_entry.id   AF-A0A6F8TAR0-F1
#
_cell.length_a   1.000
_cell.length_b   1.000
_cell.length_c   1.000
_cell.angle_alpha   90.00
_cell.angle_beta   90.00
_cell.angle_gamma   90.00
#
_symmetry.space_group_name_H-M   'P 1'
#
loop_
_entity.id
_entity.type
_entity.pdbx_description
1 polymer ?
#
loop_
_entity_poly.entity_id
_entity_poly.type
_entity_poly.pdbx_seq_one_letter_code
_entity_poly.pdbx_strand_id
1 'polypeptide(L)'
;MDNLIYFPSDKIQSPYFEIKRFIDFVKQLSELNEDIRFDENYWKGEVNFVKSGVPSQDRRPENLLDHSILEFAKAYVKYQRINSKLKTQDTILGIRVLEKYA
;
A
#
# COMPACT_ATOMS: atom_id res chain seq x y z
N MET A 1 -36.13 -11.97 11.40
CA MET A 1 -35.01 -11.95 12.37
C MET A 1 -33.77 -11.99 11.50
N ASP A 2 -33.32 -10.84 11.01
CA ASP A 2 -32.42 -10.75 9.84
C ASP A 2 -31.15 -9.95 10.14
N ASN A 3 -30.75 -9.90 11.41
CA ASN A 3 -29.60 -9.13 11.90
C ASN A 3 -28.44 -10.05 12.34
N LEU A 4 -28.23 -11.18 11.66
CA LEU A 4 -27.07 -12.04 11.94
C LEU A 4 -25.97 -11.76 10.91
N ILE A 5 -24.87 -11.15 11.37
CA ILE A 5 -23.62 -11.14 10.61
C ILE A 5 -22.89 -12.44 10.97
N TYR A 6 -22.92 -13.39 10.04
CA TYR A 6 -22.20 -14.65 10.16
C TYR A 6 -20.79 -14.47 9.62
N PHE A 7 -19.80 -14.61 10.49
CA PHE A 7 -18.39 -14.73 10.09
C PHE A 7 -18.07 -16.23 10.03
N PRO A 8 -18.15 -16.88 8.85
CA PRO A 8 -17.55 -18.21 8.74
C PRO A 8 -16.09 -18.06 9.15
N SER A 9 -15.59 -18.95 10.01
CA SER A 9 -14.16 -19.07 10.22
C SER A 9 -13.60 -19.66 8.93
N ASP A 10 -13.42 -18.82 7.91
CA ASP A 10 -12.91 -19.24 6.63
C ASP A 10 -11.54 -19.86 6.88
N LYS A 11 -11.47 -21.16 6.57
CA LYS A 11 -10.28 -22.01 6.49
C LYS A 11 -9.03 -21.15 6.38
N ILE A 12 -8.18 -21.17 7.43
CA ILE A 12 -6.85 -20.57 7.54
C ILE A 12 -6.28 -20.16 6.17
N GLN A 13 -6.70 -19.00 5.64
CA GLN A 13 -6.01 -18.38 4.52
C GLN A 13 -4.82 -17.69 5.18
N SER A 14 -3.62 -18.01 4.70
CA SER A 14 -2.43 -17.40 5.29
C SER A 14 -2.53 -15.88 5.15
N PRO A 15 -2.00 -15.10 6.10
CA PRO A 15 -1.97 -13.63 5.97
C PRO A 15 -1.38 -13.18 4.62
N TYR A 16 -0.42 -13.94 4.08
CA TYR A 16 0.15 -13.72 2.76
C TYR A 16 -0.88 -13.82 1.63
N PHE A 17 -1.81 -14.78 1.69
CA PHE A 17 -2.85 -14.94 0.68
C PHE A 17 -3.78 -13.73 0.65
N GLU A 18 -4.22 -13.24 1.80
CA GLU A 18 -5.10 -12.07 1.88
C GLU A 18 -4.39 -10.78 1.45
N ILE A 19 -3.11 -10.61 1.82
CA ILE A 19 -2.29 -9.50 1.34
C ILE A 19 -2.17 -9.54 -0.18
N LYS A 20 -1.88 -10.71 -0.76
CA LYS A 20 -1.79 -10.86 -2.21
C LYS A 20 -3.12 -10.56 -2.89
N ARG A 21 -4.22 -11.10 -2.39
CA ARG A 21 -5.57 -10.86 -2.91
C ARG A 21 -5.93 -9.37 -2.87
N PHE A 22 -5.58 -8.68 -1.79
CA PHE A 22 -5.75 -7.23 -1.68
C PHE A 22 -4.93 -6.47 -2.72
N ILE A 23 -3.65 -6.80 -2.90
CA ILE A 23 -2.79 -6.17 -3.91
C ILE A 23 -3.35 -6.39 -5.32
N ASP A 24 -3.74 -7.62 -5.65
CA ASP A 24 -4.31 -7.98 -6.95
C ASP A 24 -5.61 -7.21 -7.22
N PHE A 25 -6.49 -7.09 -6.22
CA PHE A 25 -7.70 -6.27 -6.29
C PHE A 25 -7.38 -4.79 -6.56
N VAL A 26 -6.42 -4.20 -5.86
CA VAL A 26 -6.08 -2.78 -6.03
C VAL A 26 -5.43 -2.50 -7.39
N LYS A 27 -4.65 -3.45 -7.93
CA LYS A 27 -4.08 -3.35 -9.28
C LYS A 27 -5.16 -3.26 -10.37
N GLN A 28 -6.36 -3.79 -10.13
CA GLN A 28 -7.50 -3.70 -11.06
C GLN A 28 -8.25 -2.36 -10.98
N LEU A 29 -8.04 -1.57 -9.93
CA LEU A 29 -8.65 -0.24 -9.81
C LEU A 29 -8.00 0.74 -10.80
N SER A 30 -8.76 1.75 -11.21
CA SER A 30 -8.24 2.85 -12.03
C SER A 30 -7.02 3.50 -11.38
N GLU A 31 -6.06 3.93 -12.21
CA GLU A 31 -4.93 4.69 -11.69
C GLU A 31 -5.37 6.03 -11.09
N LEU A 32 -4.54 6.57 -10.19
CA LEU A 32 -4.85 7.81 -9.49
C LEU A 32 -4.93 9.02 -10.44
N ASN A 33 -4.08 9.02 -11.46
CA ASN A 33 -4.08 9.98 -12.57
C ASN A 33 -3.25 9.41 -13.76
N GLU A 34 -3.14 10.18 -14.83
CA GLU A 34 -2.44 9.78 -16.07
C GLU A 34 -0.92 9.61 -15.92
N ASP A 35 -0.31 10.26 -14.92
CA ASP A 35 1.13 10.27 -14.64
C ASP A 35 1.57 9.14 -13.68
N ILE A 36 0.63 8.36 -13.13
CA ILE A 36 0.92 7.34 -12.12
C ILE A 36 0.69 5.95 -12.70
N ARG A 37 1.69 5.09 -12.56
CA ARG A 37 1.55 3.65 -12.76
C ARG A 37 1.84 2.90 -11.47
N PHE A 38 1.06 1.87 -11.19
CA PHE A 38 1.23 1.07 -9.97
C PHE A 38 2.67 0.53 -9.81
N ASP A 39 3.29 0.09 -10.90
CA ASP A 39 4.62 -0.54 -10.85
C ASP A 39 5.75 0.46 -10.58
N GLU A 40 5.50 1.77 -10.70
CA GLU A 40 6.47 2.81 -10.38
C GLU A 40 6.61 3.03 -8.87
N ASN A 41 7.79 3.45 -8.44
CA ASN A 41 8.09 3.70 -7.02
C ASN A 41 8.01 5.19 -6.63
N TYR A 42 7.73 6.06 -7.60
CA TYR A 42 7.74 7.51 -7.44
C TYR A 42 6.50 8.11 -8.10
N TRP A 43 5.45 8.31 -7.31
CA TRP A 43 4.19 8.86 -7.79
C TRP A 43 4.21 10.37 -7.61
N LYS A 44 4.40 11.09 -8.71
CA LYS A 44 4.52 12.55 -8.74
C LYS A 44 3.29 13.20 -8.09
N GLY A 45 3.54 14.09 -7.12
CA GLY A 45 2.49 14.78 -6.38
C GLY A 45 1.78 13.94 -5.31
N GLU A 46 2.08 12.64 -5.23
CA GLU A 46 1.38 11.71 -4.35
C GLU A 46 2.30 11.15 -3.26
N VAL A 47 3.25 10.30 -3.64
CA VAL A 47 4.12 9.59 -2.69
C VAL A 47 5.34 9.00 -3.37
N ASN A 48 6.46 8.99 -2.66
CA ASN A 48 7.67 8.27 -3.05
C ASN A 48 7.90 7.13 -2.05
N PHE A 49 8.00 5.90 -2.53
CA PHE A 49 8.09 4.70 -1.70
C PHE A 49 9.54 4.42 -1.28
N VAL A 50 10.10 5.35 -0.51
CA VAL A 50 11.46 5.28 0.05
C VAL A 50 11.43 4.98 1.55
N LYS A 51 12.53 4.43 2.08
CA LYS A 51 12.72 4.10 3.50
C LYS A 51 12.56 5.32 4.40
N SER A 52 12.22 5.06 5.67
CA SER A 52 12.15 6.10 6.70
C SER A 52 13.48 6.84 6.87
N GLY A 53 13.43 8.18 6.89
CA GLY A 53 14.62 9.03 7.03
C GLY A 53 15.37 9.31 5.73
N VAL A 54 15.01 8.64 4.62
CA VAL A 54 15.53 8.97 3.29
C VAL A 54 14.79 10.18 2.73
N PRO A 55 15.50 11.17 2.16
CA PRO A 55 14.88 12.26 1.42
C PRO A 55 13.96 11.75 0.32
N SER A 56 12.76 12.33 0.18
CA SER A 56 11.78 11.87 -0.81
C SER A 56 12.24 11.99 -2.26
N GLN A 57 13.24 12.83 -2.54
CA GLN A 57 13.82 13.01 -3.88
C GLN A 57 14.96 12.04 -4.20
N ASP A 58 15.42 11.27 -3.21
CA ASP A 58 16.43 10.25 -3.44
C ASP A 58 15.86 9.17 -4.36
N ARG A 59 16.63 8.81 -5.39
CA ARG A 59 16.24 7.83 -6.41
C ARG A 59 17.07 6.56 -6.39
N ARG A 60 17.99 6.43 -5.42
CA ARG A 60 18.87 5.26 -5.29
C ARG A 60 18.04 4.00 -4.99
N PRO A 61 18.20 2.90 -5.74
CA PRO A 61 17.41 1.69 -5.56
C PRO A 61 17.44 1.12 -4.14
N GLU A 62 18.59 1.19 -3.45
CA GLU A 62 18.79 0.71 -2.09
C GLU A 62 17.96 1.46 -1.02
N ASN A 63 17.47 2.64 -1.39
CA ASN A 63 16.66 3.50 -0.53
C ASN A 63 15.15 3.33 -0.74
N LEU A 64 14.72 2.48 -1.67
CA LEU A 64 13.33 2.08 -1.80
C LEU A 64 12.89 1.28 -0.57
N LEU A 65 11.59 1.33 -0.26
CA LEU A 65 11.01 0.39 0.72
C LEU A 65 11.35 -1.04 0.30
N ASP A 66 11.62 -1.89 1.29
CA ASP A 66 11.91 -3.29 1.04
C ASP A 66 10.79 -3.99 0.25
N HIS A 67 11.19 -4.89 -0.64
CA HIS A 67 10.30 -5.63 -1.52
C HIS A 67 9.21 -6.41 -0.77
N SER A 68 9.46 -6.85 0.47
CA SER A 68 8.48 -7.54 1.31
C SER A 68 7.26 -6.70 1.68
N ILE A 69 7.38 -5.37 1.69
CA ILE A 69 6.31 -4.43 2.06
C ILE A 69 5.92 -3.48 0.92
N LEU A 70 6.78 -3.28 -0.08
CA LEU A 70 6.62 -2.28 -1.13
C LEU A 70 5.30 -2.40 -1.91
N GLU A 71 4.94 -3.60 -2.39
CA GLU A 71 3.69 -3.79 -3.14
C GLU A 71 2.46 -3.54 -2.27
N PHE A 72 2.50 -3.99 -1.02
CA PHE A 72 1.44 -3.71 -0.06
C PHE A 72 1.31 -2.21 0.22
N ALA A 73 2.43 -1.51 0.39
CA ALA A 73 2.47 -0.06 0.62
C ALA A 73 1.79 0.70 -0.53
N LYS A 74 2.12 0.34 -1.78
CA LYS A 74 1.51 0.90 -2.99
C LYS A 74 0.00 0.63 -3.04
N ALA A 75 -0.40 -0.62 -2.80
CA ALA A 75 -1.80 -1.01 -2.79
C ALA A 75 -2.58 -0.25 -1.71
N TYR A 76 -2.04 -0.14 -0.51
CA TYR A 76 -2.69 0.58 0.58
C TYR A 76 -2.85 2.07 0.26
N VAL A 77 -1.80 2.75 -0.23
CA VAL A 77 -1.90 4.18 -0.59
C VAL A 77 -2.90 4.40 -1.72
N LYS A 78 -2.85 3.60 -2.79
CA LYS A 78 -3.80 3.72 -3.92
C LYS A 78 -5.23 3.49 -3.47
N TYR A 79 -5.48 2.44 -2.68
CA TYR A 79 -6.82 2.16 -2.14
C TYR A 79 -7.34 3.30 -1.26
N GLN A 80 -6.51 3.84 -0.36
CA GLN A 80 -6.88 4.95 0.50
C GLN A 80 -7.17 6.22 -0.30
N ARG A 81 -6.41 6.53 -1.35
CA ARG A 81 -6.67 7.68 -2.20
C ARG A 81 -7.99 7.59 -2.95
N ILE A 82 -8.39 6.39 -3.37
CA ILE A 82 -9.66 6.16 -4.07
C ILE A 82 -10.84 6.17 -3.09
N ASN A 83 -10.70 5.58 -1.91
CA ASN A 83 -11.83 5.25 -1.03
C ASN A 83 -11.90 6.08 0.27
N SER A 84 -10.91 6.92 0.58
CA SER A 84 -10.81 7.62 1.87
C SER A 84 -10.37 9.07 1.73
N LYS A 85 -10.68 9.86 2.77
CA LYS A 85 -10.21 11.25 2.94
C LYS A 85 -8.91 11.35 3.76
N LEU A 86 -8.30 10.21 4.14
CA LEU A 86 -7.08 10.19 4.95
C LEU A 86 -5.91 10.88 4.23
N LYS A 87 -5.11 11.64 4.98
CA LYS A 87 -3.93 12.32 4.45
C LYS A 87 -2.82 11.30 4.18
N THR A 88 -2.44 11.14 2.92
CA THR A 88 -1.42 10.18 2.46
C THR A 88 -0.06 10.32 3.15
N GLN A 89 0.28 11.50 3.63
CA GLN A 89 1.54 11.76 4.33
C GLN A 89 1.65 11.00 5.66
N ASP A 90 0.57 10.97 6.45
CA ASP A 90 0.57 10.27 7.74
C ASP A 90 0.58 8.75 7.52
N THR A 91 -0.16 8.29 6.50
CA THR A 91 -0.22 6.90 6.07
C THR A 91 1.14 6.36 5.62
N ILE A 92 1.85 7.08 4.74
CA ILE A 92 3.15 6.60 4.25
C ILE A 92 4.21 6.64 5.36
N LEU A 93 4.14 7.61 6.27
CA LEU A 93 5.05 7.66 7.41
C LEU A 93 4.89 6.40 8.29
N GLY A 94 3.64 6.00 8.57
CA GLY A 94 3.34 4.76 9.29
C GLY A 94 3.94 3.53 8.61
N ILE A 95 3.73 3.38 7.30
CA ILE A 95 4.26 2.25 6.53
C ILE A 95 5.79 2.21 6.56
N ARG A 96 6.45 3.36 6.39
CA ARG A 96 7.92 3.47 6.46
C ARG A 96 8.48 3.09 7.83
N VAL A 97 7.71 3.29 8.90
CA VAL A 97 8.12 2.89 10.25
C VAL A 97 7.96 1.37 10.42
N LEU A 98 6.91 0.76 9.85
CA LEU A 98 6.72 -0.70 9.91
C LEU A 98 7.90 -1.47 9.31
N GLU A 99 8.50 -0.97 8.23
CA GLU A 99 9.70 -1.56 7.63
C GLU A 99 10.86 -1.71 8.64
N LYS A 100 11.01 -0.81 9.62
CA LYS A 100 12.10 -0.91 10.61
C LYS A 100 11.92 -2.07 11.58
N TYR A 101 10.73 -2.66 11.65
CA TYR A 101 10.34 -3.70 12.59
C TYR A 101 9.84 -4.98 11.92
N ALA A 102 9.88 -5.03 10.57
CA ALA A 102 9.57 -6.20 9.76
C ALA A 102 10.84 -7.04 9.52
#